data_AF-I4DQW8-F1
#
_entry.id   AF-I4DQW8-F1
#
_cell.length_a   1.000
_cell.length_b   1.000
_cell.length_c   1.000
_cell.angle_alpha   90.00
_cell.angle_beta   90.00
_cell.angle_gamma   90.00
#
_symmetry.space_group_name_H-M   'P 1'
#
loop_
_entity.id
_entity.type
_entity.pdbx_description
1 polymer ?
#
loop_
_entity_poly.entity_id
_entity_poly.type
_entity_poly.pdbx_seq_one_letter_code
_entity_poly.pdbx_strand_id
1 'polypeptide(L)'
;NYRRRSVLVIRHARKEDAARYECRAQGVTGPSAVASANVTVLLPAATPTDTASLGAPCPMPDPASYCLNGGTCLYFELVQEQACKCPEGFNGQRCENRDVS
;
A
#
# COMPACT_ATOMS: atom_id res chain seq x y z
N ASN A 1 -34.35 18.16 1.12
CA ASN A 1 -33.98 16.87 0.47
C ASN A 1 -32.76 16.30 1.18
N TYR A 2 -32.96 15.43 2.16
CA TYR A 2 -31.86 14.85 2.95
C TYR A 2 -31.50 13.47 2.40
N ARG A 3 -30.28 13.32 1.88
CA ARG A 3 -29.74 12.04 1.42
C ARG A 3 -28.70 11.57 2.43
N ARG A 4 -28.87 10.37 2.98
CA ARG A 4 -27.86 9.73 3.84
C ARG A 4 -26.82 9.02 2.98
N ARG A 5 -25.55 9.08 3.38
CA ARG A 5 -24.43 8.42 2.70
C ARG A 5 -23.79 7.42 3.68
N SER A 6 -23.61 6.19 3.22
CA SER A 6 -22.83 5.16 3.91
C SER A 6 -21.58 4.85 3.08
N VAL A 7 -20.42 4.69 3.73
CA VAL A 7 -19.13 4.46 3.07
C VAL A 7 -18.40 3.31 3.78
N LEU A 8 -18.01 2.29 3.02
CA LEU A 8 -17.15 1.20 3.47
C LEU A 8 -15.70 1.52 3.06
N VAL A 9 -14.77 1.49 4.02
CA VAL A 9 -13.34 1.75 3.78
C VAL A 9 -12.54 0.52 4.18
N ILE A 10 -11.85 -0.08 3.21
CA ILE A 10 -10.91 -1.18 3.45
C ILE A 10 -9.51 -0.59 3.33
N ARG A 11 -8.81 -0.42 4.46
CA ARG A 11 -7.49 0.25 4.50
C ARG A 11 -6.39 -0.55 3.78
N HIS A 12 -6.49 -1.88 3.85
CA HIS A 12 -5.52 -2.80 3.25
C HIS A 12 -6.26 -3.86 2.44
N ALA A 13 -6.73 -3.47 1.26
CA ALA A 13 -7.50 -4.35 0.39
C ALA A 13 -6.64 -5.51 -0.15
N ARG A 14 -7.15 -6.72 -0.02
CA ARG A 14 -6.56 -7.96 -0.54
C ARG A 14 -7.42 -8.53 -1.66
N LYS A 15 -6.85 -9.47 -2.42
CA LYS A 15 -7.58 -10.15 -3.51
C LYS A 15 -8.85 -10.85 -2.99
N GLU A 16 -8.84 -11.34 -1.76
CA GLU A 16 -9.99 -11.94 -1.08
C GLU A 16 -11.14 -10.96 -0.76
N ASP A 17 -10.87 -9.65 -0.74
CA ASP A 17 -11.92 -8.63 -0.61
C ASP A 17 -12.68 -8.40 -1.93
N ALA A 18 -12.26 -9.02 -3.04
CA ALA A 18 -12.98 -8.91 -4.30
C ALA A 18 -14.33 -9.64 -4.23
N ALA A 19 -15.42 -8.86 -4.24
CA ALA A 19 -16.77 -9.38 -4.06
C ALA A 19 -17.83 -8.47 -4.69
N ARG A 20 -19.09 -8.94 -4.69
CA ARG A 20 -20.27 -8.12 -4.99
C ARG A 20 -20.74 -7.44 -3.70
N TYR A 21 -20.56 -6.13 -3.62
CA TYR A 21 -20.98 -5.31 -2.48
C TYR A 21 -22.39 -4.78 -2.68
N GLU A 22 -23.16 -4.71 -1.60
CA GLU A 22 -24.52 -4.18 -1.59
C GLU A 22 -24.67 -3.01 -0.62
N CYS A 23 -25.30 -1.95 -1.08
CA CYS A 23 -25.79 -0.86 -0.26
C CYS A 23 -27.30 -1.04 -0.07
N ARG A 24 -27.73 -1.25 1.17
CA ARG A 24 -29.13 -1.47 1.52
C ARG A 24 -29.70 -0.25 2.25
N ALA A 25 -30.78 0.31 1.72
CA ALA A 25 -31.57 1.35 2.37
C ALA A 25 -32.85 0.72 2.95
N GLN A 26 -32.94 0.71 4.28
CA GLN A 26 -34.07 0.17 5.02
C GLN A 26 -34.95 1.33 5.52
N GLY A 27 -36.25 1.25 5.23
CA GLY A 27 -37.28 2.12 5.81
C GLY A 27 -37.99 1.44 6.98
N VAL A 28 -38.77 2.21 7.74
CA VAL A 28 -39.61 1.67 8.83
C VAL A 28 -40.77 0.83 8.28
N THR A 29 -41.22 1.15 7.06
CA THR A 29 -42.29 0.46 6.34
C THR A 29 -41.89 0.20 4.90
N GLY A 30 -42.24 -0.97 4.37
CA GLY A 30 -42.01 -1.34 2.97
C GLY A 30 -40.70 -2.11 2.70
N PRO A 31 -40.47 -2.52 1.45
CA PRO A 31 -39.29 -3.30 1.08
C PRO A 31 -38.01 -2.46 1.09
N SER A 32 -36.88 -3.10 1.37
CA SER A 32 -35.57 -2.45 1.35
C SER A 32 -35.14 -2.16 -0.08
N ALA A 33 -34.65 -0.95 -0.35
CA ALA A 33 -34.02 -0.64 -1.63
C ALA A 33 -32.55 -1.08 -1.59
N VAL A 34 -32.09 -1.81 -2.61
CA VAL A 34 -30.73 -2.35 -2.66
C VAL A 34 -30.04 -1.91 -3.95
N ALA A 35 -28.83 -1.39 -3.83
CA ALA A 35 -27.92 -1.14 -4.95
C ALA A 35 -26.68 -2.03 -4.80
N SER A 36 -26.20 -2.63 -5.88
CA SER A 36 -25.03 -3.53 -5.83
C SER A 36 -23.93 -3.12 -6.81
N ALA A 37 -22.67 -3.37 -6.45
CA ALA A 37 -21.51 -3.15 -7.31
C ALA A 37 -20.54 -4.34 -7.20
N ASN A 38 -19.96 -4.77 -8.33
CA ASN A 38 -18.88 -5.75 -8.33
C ASN A 38 -17.56 -5.00 -8.17
N VAL A 39 -16.81 -5.33 -7.13
CA VAL A 39 -15.51 -4.72 -6.84
C VAL A 39 -14.44 -5.77 -7.01
N THR A 40 -13.44 -5.46 -7.84
CA THR A 40 -12.26 -6.30 -8.00
C THR A 40 -11.06 -5.58 -7.39
N VAL A 41 -10.25 -6.31 -6.64
CA VAL A 41 -8.98 -5.81 -6.13
C VAL A 41 -7.90 -6.24 -7.09
N LEU A 42 -7.39 -5.27 -7.84
CA LEU A 42 -6.22 -5.48 -8.68
C LEU A 42 -4.99 -5.29 -7.80
N LEU A 43 -4.05 -6.23 -7.92
CA LEU A 43 -2.70 -5.98 -7.46
C LEU A 43 -2.18 -4.75 -8.23
N PRO A 44 -1.35 -3.90 -7.61
CA PRO A 44 -0.72 -2.82 -8.33
C PRO A 44 -0.05 -3.41 -9.58
N ALA A 45 -0.47 -2.95 -10.75
CA ALA A 45 0.19 -3.30 -11.99
C ALA A 45 1.64 -2.93 -11.79
N ALA A 46 2.55 -3.90 -11.90
CA ALA A 46 3.98 -3.63 -11.89
C ALA A 46 4.23 -2.59 -12.98
N THR A 47 4.37 -1.33 -12.58
CA THR A 47 4.68 -0.25 -13.50
C THR A 47 6.07 -0.55 -14.04
N PRO A 48 6.25 -0.66 -15.37
CA PRO A 48 7.56 -0.95 -15.96
C PRO A 48 8.57 0.21 -15.80
N THR A 49 8.23 1.26 -15.06
CA THR A 49 9.07 2.43 -14.81
C THR A 49 9.84 2.42 -13.49
N ASP A 50 9.77 1.35 -12.68
CA ASP A 50 10.60 1.19 -11.48
C ASP A 50 11.46 -0.10 -11.49
N THR A 51 11.65 -0.72 -12.66
CA THR A 51 12.35 -2.02 -12.77
C THR A 51 13.79 -1.92 -13.28
N ALA A 52 14.43 -0.74 -13.23
CA ALA A 52 15.83 -0.60 -13.60
C ALA A 52 16.75 -0.08 -12.48
N SER A 53 16.23 0.27 -11.29
CA SER A 53 17.06 0.86 -10.23
C SER A 53 16.64 0.59 -8.78
N LEU A 54 15.56 -0.15 -8.53
CA LEU A 54 15.12 -0.51 -7.18
C LEU A 54 15.35 -2.00 -7.00
N GLY A 55 16.45 -2.36 -6.34
CA GLY A 55 16.73 -3.75 -5.95
C GLY A 55 15.53 -4.43 -5.27
N ALA A 56 15.51 -5.75 -5.31
CA ALA A 56 14.47 -6.57 -4.69
C ALA A 56 14.28 -6.20 -3.20
N PRO A 57 13.10 -6.45 -2.60
CA PRO A 57 12.94 -6.34 -1.17
C PRO A 57 13.98 -7.21 -0.44
N CYS A 58 14.63 -6.67 0.59
CA CYS A 58 15.69 -7.38 1.30
C CYS A 58 15.21 -8.71 1.90
N PRO A 59 15.97 -9.82 1.78
CA PRO A 59 15.55 -11.17 2.18
C PRO A 59 15.58 -11.43 3.70
N MET A 60 15.53 -10.37 4.53
CA MET A 60 15.61 -10.47 5.99
C MET A 60 14.22 -10.42 6.64
N PRO A 61 14.01 -11.06 7.81
CA PRO A 61 12.68 -11.19 8.44
C PRO A 61 12.01 -9.84 8.76
N ASP A 62 12.79 -8.75 8.91
CA ASP A 62 12.28 -7.38 9.01
C ASP A 62 13.12 -6.42 8.13
N PRO A 63 12.80 -6.25 6.83
CA PRO A 63 13.54 -5.37 5.91
C PRO A 63 13.57 -3.91 6.37
N ALA A 64 12.52 -3.49 7.10
CA ALA A 64 12.38 -2.15 7.68
C ALA A 64 13.32 -1.89 8.86
N SER A 65 14.00 -2.91 9.41
CA SER A 65 14.95 -2.75 10.51
C SER A 65 16.34 -2.31 10.04
N TYR A 66 16.71 -2.62 8.80
CA TYR A 66 18.02 -2.26 8.27
C TYR A 66 18.11 -0.77 7.94
N CYS A 67 17.12 -0.22 7.25
CA CYS A 67 17.07 1.21 6.93
C CYS A 67 16.31 1.99 8.02
N LEU A 68 16.98 2.95 8.63
CA LEU A 68 16.41 3.78 9.69
C LEU A 68 15.56 4.92 9.11
N ASN A 69 14.83 5.63 9.99
CA ASN A 69 14.10 6.86 9.67
C ASN A 69 13.10 6.73 8.50
N GLY A 70 12.57 5.53 8.26
CA GLY A 70 11.60 5.28 7.18
C GLY A 70 12.24 5.03 5.81
N GLY A 71 13.53 4.70 5.75
CA GLY A 71 14.19 4.30 4.51
C GLY A 71 13.70 2.96 3.95
N THR A 72 13.80 2.82 2.62
CA THR A 72 13.43 1.59 1.92
C THR A 72 14.65 0.72 1.67
N CYS A 73 14.62 -0.53 2.14
CA CYS A 73 15.69 -1.51 1.89
C CYS A 73 15.58 -2.08 0.48
N LEU A 74 16.70 -2.06 -0.26
CA LEU A 74 16.86 -2.59 -1.61
C LEU A 74 17.96 -3.66 -1.59
N TYR A 75 17.73 -4.77 -2.28
CA TYR A 75 18.68 -5.87 -2.42
C TYR A 75 19.04 -6.09 -3.89
N PHE A 76 20.32 -6.00 -4.20
CA PHE A 76 20.86 -6.17 -5.54
C PHE A 76 21.37 -7.60 -5.69
N GLU A 77 20.52 -8.48 -6.23
CA GLU A 77 20.82 -9.91 -6.36
C GLU A 77 22.11 -10.21 -7.12
N LEU A 78 22.44 -9.40 -8.14
CA LEU A 78 23.62 -9.54 -8.98
C LEU A 78 24.94 -9.43 -8.20
N VAL A 79 24.97 -8.59 -7.16
CA VAL A 79 26.16 -8.35 -6.32
C VAL A 79 25.98 -8.88 -4.90
N GLN A 80 24.80 -9.41 -4.57
CA GLN A 80 24.39 -9.85 -3.24
C GLN A 80 24.55 -8.77 -2.15
N GLU A 81 24.32 -7.51 -2.52
CA GLU A 81 24.43 -6.37 -1.61
C GLU A 81 23.06 -5.76 -1.31
N GLN A 82 22.94 -5.17 -0.12
CA GLN A 82 21.76 -4.39 0.26
C GLN A 82 22.12 -2.92 0.45
N ALA A 83 21.19 -2.03 0.08
CA ALA A 83 21.33 -0.59 0.23
C ALA A 83 20.01 0.04 0.69
N CYS A 84 20.09 1.26 1.23
CA CYS A 84 18.94 2.03 1.68
C CYS A 84 18.64 3.20 0.74
N LYS A 85 17.38 3.34 0.33
CA LYS A 85 16.86 4.57 -0.25
C LYS A 85 16.35 5.46 0.87
N CYS A 86 17.06 6.56 1.13
CA CYS A 86 16.72 7.47 2.21
C CYS A 86 15.62 8.47 1.83
N PRO A 87 14.70 8.78 2.75
CA PRO A 87 13.75 9.87 2.58
C PRO A 87 14.46 11.23 2.63
N GLU A 88 13.78 12.29 2.17
CA GLU A 88 14.32 13.65 2.21
C GLU A 88 14.71 14.07 3.63
N GLY A 89 15.88 14.70 3.75
CA GLY A 89 16.43 15.14 5.04
C GLY A 89 17.15 14.03 5.82
N PHE A 90 17.40 12.86 5.22
CA PHE A 90 18.22 11.80 5.81
C PHE A 90 19.28 11.29 4.84
N ASN A 91 20.46 10.95 5.37
CA ASN A 91 21.56 10.37 4.61
C ASN A 91 22.33 9.33 5.46
N GLY A 92 23.39 8.76 4.91
CA GLY A 92 24.13 7.65 5.51
C GLY A 92 23.74 6.30 4.91
N GLN A 93 24.55 5.27 5.17
CA GLN A 93 24.36 3.94 4.56
C GLN A 93 23.01 3.31 4.95
N ARG A 94 22.52 3.67 6.14
CA ARG A 94 21.27 3.18 6.72
C ARG A 94 20.28 4.30 6.99
N CYS A 95 20.46 5.48 6.39
CA CYS A 95 19.65 6.66 6.65
C CYS A 95 19.67 7.11 8.12
N GLU A 96 20.78 6.88 8.81
CA GLU A 96 20.99 7.15 10.24
C GLU A 96 21.23 8.63 10.54
N ASN A 97 21.70 9.39 9.56
CA ASN A 97 22.05 10.79 9.72
C ASN A 97 20.92 11.67 9.22
N ARG A 98 20.63 12.76 9.94
CA ARG A 98 19.75 13.81 9.45
C ARG A 98 20.59 14.78 8.62
N ASP A 99 20.20 14.96 7.37
CA ASP A 99 20.79 15.97 6.50
C ASP A 99 20.25 17.34 6.92
N VAL A 100 20.99 18.02 7.80
CA VAL A 100 20.69 19.38 8.23
C VAL A 100 21.44 20.33 7.30
N SER A 101 20.82 20.64 6.16
CA SER A 101 21.21 21.77 5.32
C SER A 101 20.47 23.05 5.73
#